data_AF-A0ABD3WMF5-F1
#
_entry.id   AF-A0ABD3WMF5-F1
#
_cell.length_a   1.000
_cell.length_b   1.000
_cell.length_c   1.000
_cell.angle_alpha   90.00
_cell.angle_beta   90.00
_cell.angle_gamma   90.00
#
_symmetry.space_group_name_H-M   'P 1'
#
loop_
_entity.id
_entity.type
_entity.pdbx_description
1 polymer ?
#
loop_
_entity_poly.entity_id
_entity_poly.type
_entity_poly.pdbx_seq_one_letter_code
_entity_poly.pdbx_strand_id
1 'polypeptide(L)'
;MSGLAFRRWDSINISLAETLGGGKGPPHPQHDTSLLYLLMNHFMLSASCMAKDSNDIRLKGGLFHVPVSFGQNHTMRHSIFHVVDNEGVSVDISTGPSNSSEGIIPKADHASKHHHGDNSSSSSRVGPETGQGHQMGHGHDHHHHCQHGSHVDVSKVAFRPRESPYPIITVDQALQIVLQHSEIMEEETVRLSDCLGRYLSCDVFAAEPLPAFPASIKDGYAVRASDGAGSRFVAGDSTAGDMPSFEVVEGYCIRINTGAPVPKGADAVVQVEDTLLLRAGDGGQTELEIKIMKAPTVGQDIRPIGSDIPKGEKVLAKGQRLGPSEIGILATVGVAEVRCFRQPVVGVMSTGNELLEPGEPLQDGKIYDSNRGTLLAQLQEHRYACLDLGIAKDSPDAVLELLKRSLKEADVIVTSGGVSMGERDLLKQVLETDLKAKLHFARVFMKPGKPTTFATLDYNGQKKLFFGLPGNPVSAIVTCNLYVIPALDKMAGKQNPHRTIIKAKVDATIKLDPRPEYHRVILTWSPDSPIPVATSTGNQISSRLLSMCTANGLLMLPPKSEEVSEIKMDTLVDVMIIGRL
;
A
#
# COMPACT_ATOMS: atom_id res chain seq x y z
N MET A 1 -48.28 42.01 8.31
CA MET A 1 -47.84 41.43 9.60
C MET A 1 -47.80 39.92 9.37
N SER A 2 -46.75 39.15 9.63
CA SER A 2 -45.37 39.33 10.12
C SER A 2 -44.59 38.05 9.69
N GLY A 3 -43.27 37.97 9.53
CA GLY A 3 -42.19 38.91 9.81
C GLY A 3 -41.12 38.31 10.75
N LEU A 4 -40.31 37.35 10.28
CA LEU A 4 -39.03 36.86 10.85
C LEU A 4 -38.38 35.94 9.79
N ALA A 5 -37.33 36.33 9.04
CA ALA A 5 -35.94 36.61 9.43
C ALA A 5 -35.04 35.36 9.52
N PHE A 6 -34.51 34.90 8.39
CA PHE A 6 -33.30 34.07 8.35
C PHE A 6 -32.06 34.95 8.54
N ARG A 7 -31.21 34.62 9.50
CA ARG A 7 -29.95 35.34 9.75
C ARG A 7 -28.88 34.93 8.73
N ARG A 8 -28.13 35.92 8.23
CA ARG A 8 -26.81 35.68 7.63
C ARG A 8 -25.86 35.10 8.68
N TRP A 9 -24.95 34.23 8.24
CA TRP A 9 -23.66 34.08 8.90
C TRP A 9 -22.69 35.02 8.19
N ASP A 10 -22.27 36.07 8.90
CA ASP A 10 -21.27 37.00 8.40
C ASP A 10 -19.84 36.46 8.64
N SER A 11 -18.92 36.92 7.79
CA SER A 11 -17.47 36.72 7.77
C SER A 11 -16.77 36.30 9.08
N ILE A 12 -15.99 35.22 9.00
CA ILE A 12 -14.91 34.93 9.96
C ILE A 12 -13.73 35.87 9.65
N ASN A 13 -13.51 36.87 10.51
CA ASN A 13 -12.27 37.66 10.54
C ASN A 13 -11.30 37.04 11.55
N ILE A 14 -10.12 36.62 11.10
CA ILE A 14 -9.00 36.28 11.99
C ILE A 14 -8.09 37.51 12.08
N SER A 15 -8.09 38.16 13.24
CA SER A 15 -7.14 39.22 13.57
C SER A 15 -5.93 38.62 14.28
N LEU A 16 -4.74 38.73 13.68
CA LEU A 16 -3.48 38.56 14.40
C LEU A 16 -3.00 39.94 14.86
N ALA A 17 -3.07 40.18 16.16
CA ALA A 17 -2.54 41.39 16.76
C ALA A 17 -1.01 41.32 16.85
N GLU A 18 -0.32 42.33 16.32
CA GLU A 18 1.12 42.49 16.54
C GLU A 18 1.39 42.87 18.01
N THR A 19 2.41 42.26 18.62
CA THR A 19 2.98 42.76 19.88
C THR A 19 4.50 42.66 19.80
N LEU A 20 5.15 43.76 19.42
CA LEU A 20 6.60 43.92 19.45
C LEU A 20 7.03 44.36 20.86
N GLY A 21 7.99 43.66 21.50
CA GLY A 21 8.28 43.95 22.91
C GLY A 21 9.57 43.44 23.57
N GLY A 22 10.58 42.91 22.84
CA GLY A 22 11.98 42.79 23.30
C GLY A 22 12.35 41.68 24.32
N GLY A 23 13.53 41.07 24.14
CA GLY A 23 14.18 40.24 25.19
C GLY A 23 14.97 38.99 24.78
N LYS A 24 16.12 39.17 24.11
CA LYS A 24 17.27 38.23 23.95
C LYS A 24 17.15 36.75 24.41
N GLY A 25 17.34 35.81 23.47
CA GLY A 25 17.87 34.45 23.73
C GLY A 25 17.30 33.34 22.82
N PRO A 26 18.12 32.44 22.23
CA PRO A 26 17.63 31.30 21.43
C PRO A 26 17.35 30.06 22.31
N PRO A 27 16.40 29.20 21.91
CA PRO A 27 16.82 27.97 21.20
C PRO A 27 15.90 27.55 20.03
N HIS A 28 16.34 26.53 19.29
CA HIS A 28 15.61 25.86 18.19
C HIS A 28 14.26 25.25 18.61
N PRO A 29 13.32 25.09 17.65
CA PRO A 29 13.09 23.73 17.15
C PRO A 29 12.96 23.62 15.62
N GLN A 30 13.15 22.40 15.10
CA GLN A 30 12.67 21.95 13.78
C GLN A 30 11.24 21.35 13.91
N HIS A 31 10.60 21.03 12.78
CA HIS A 31 9.19 20.62 12.62
C HIS A 31 8.22 21.82 12.81
N ASP A 32 7.37 22.20 11.85
CA ASP A 32 6.42 21.35 11.12
C ASP A 32 5.96 22.01 9.79
N THR A 33 6.19 21.35 8.65
CA THR A 33 5.76 21.80 7.31
C THR A 33 4.54 21.03 6.79
N SER A 34 4.01 20.10 7.58
CA SER A 34 3.00 19.11 7.15
C SER A 34 1.58 19.67 7.25
N LEU A 35 1.29 20.45 8.30
CA LEU A 35 -0.05 21.00 8.55
C LEU A 35 -0.52 22.01 7.50
N LEU A 36 0.39 22.86 6.99
CA LEU A 36 0.05 23.92 6.04
C LEU A 36 -0.38 23.35 4.67
N TYR A 37 0.24 22.25 4.26
CA TYR A 37 -0.11 21.54 3.01
C TYR A 37 -1.49 20.88 3.07
N LEU A 38 -1.90 20.36 4.25
CA LEU A 38 -3.21 19.74 4.43
C LEU A 38 -4.35 20.77 4.31
N LEU A 39 -4.18 21.95 4.92
CA LEU A 39 -5.15 23.04 4.90
C LEU A 39 -5.39 23.61 3.49
N MET A 40 -4.33 23.81 2.69
CA MET A 40 -4.46 24.30 1.31
C MET A 40 -5.19 23.30 0.40
N ASN A 41 -4.89 22.01 0.49
CA ASN A 41 -5.57 20.98 -0.32
C ASN A 41 -7.06 20.88 0.02
N HIS A 42 -7.43 20.99 1.31
CA HIS A 42 -8.83 20.91 1.72
C HIS A 42 -9.67 22.08 1.15
N PHE A 43 -9.09 23.28 1.09
CA PHE A 43 -9.76 24.48 0.59
C PHE A 43 -10.00 24.42 -0.93
N MET A 44 -9.01 23.94 -1.70
CA MET A 44 -9.12 23.75 -3.16
C MET A 44 -10.18 22.71 -3.54
N LEU A 45 -10.27 21.61 -2.79
CA LEU A 45 -11.30 20.57 -2.99
C LEU A 45 -12.71 21.09 -2.69
N SER A 46 -12.91 21.88 -1.63
CA SER A 46 -14.22 22.49 -1.34
C SER A 46 -14.68 23.47 -2.44
N ALA A 47 -13.77 24.26 -3.00
CA ALA A 47 -14.10 25.21 -4.08
C ALA A 47 -14.55 24.49 -5.37
N SER A 48 -13.95 23.34 -5.69
CA SER A 48 -14.30 22.57 -6.89
C SER A 48 -15.68 21.89 -6.80
N CYS A 49 -16.08 21.46 -5.60
CA CYS A 49 -17.41 20.85 -5.38
C CYS A 49 -18.58 21.84 -5.47
N MET A 50 -18.38 23.13 -5.15
CA MET A 50 -19.44 24.14 -5.23
C MET A 50 -19.70 24.67 -6.66
N ALA A 51 -18.84 24.32 -7.63
CA ALA A 51 -18.92 24.82 -9.01
C ALA A 51 -19.76 23.94 -9.96
N LYS A 52 -20.35 22.82 -9.49
CA LYS A 52 -21.15 21.92 -10.34
C LYS A 52 -22.59 22.36 -10.59
N ASP A 53 -23.13 23.28 -9.79
CA ASP A 53 -24.52 23.77 -9.89
C ASP A 53 -24.60 25.30 -10.08
N SER A 54 -23.88 25.86 -11.06
CA SER A 54 -24.23 27.17 -11.66
C SER A 54 -23.41 27.51 -12.91
N ASN A 55 -24.09 27.80 -14.02
CA ASN A 55 -23.50 28.44 -15.19
C ASN A 55 -23.40 29.97 -14.99
N ASP A 56 -22.50 30.46 -14.13
CA ASP A 56 -21.86 31.79 -14.28
C ASP A 56 -20.85 32.10 -13.16
N ILE A 57 -19.57 31.77 -13.35
CA ILE A 57 -18.46 32.38 -12.57
C ILE A 57 -17.29 32.71 -13.51
N ARG A 58 -17.14 33.99 -13.86
CA ARG A 58 -15.90 34.52 -14.47
C ARG A 58 -14.90 34.89 -13.38
N LEU A 59 -13.86 34.08 -13.20
CA LEU A 59 -12.71 34.45 -12.39
C LEU A 59 -11.88 35.53 -13.10
N LYS A 60 -11.81 36.74 -12.53
CA LYS A 60 -10.82 37.75 -12.93
C LYS A 60 -9.47 37.38 -12.34
N GLY A 61 -8.44 37.27 -13.18
CA GLY A 61 -7.10 36.89 -12.76
C GLY A 61 -6.46 37.90 -11.80
N GLY A 62 -5.82 37.38 -10.76
CA GLY A 62 -4.93 38.11 -9.87
C GLY A 62 -3.72 37.24 -9.53
N LEU A 63 -2.51 37.79 -9.67
CA LEU A 63 -1.27 37.12 -9.24
C LEU A 63 -1.16 37.18 -7.71
N PHE A 64 -0.91 36.04 -7.08
CA PHE A 64 -0.41 35.97 -5.71
C PHE A 64 1.10 35.74 -5.74
N HIS A 65 1.87 36.65 -5.13
CA HIS A 65 3.30 36.46 -4.88
C HIS A 65 3.51 35.92 -3.46
N VAL A 66 4.19 34.78 -3.34
CA VAL A 66 4.71 34.26 -2.07
C VAL A 66 6.24 34.21 -2.17
N PRO A 67 7.00 34.92 -1.32
CA PRO A 67 8.46 34.86 -1.36
C PRO A 67 8.96 33.58 -0.66
N VAL A 68 9.72 32.76 -1.39
CA VAL A 68 10.44 31.61 -0.83
C VAL A 68 11.95 31.88 -0.96
N SER A 69 12.65 31.89 0.16
CA SER A 69 14.12 31.99 0.19
C SER A 69 14.72 30.59 0.19
N PHE A 70 15.64 30.31 -0.74
CA PHE A 70 16.36 29.05 -0.81
C PHE A 70 17.80 29.22 -0.34
N GLY A 71 18.21 28.40 0.64
CA GLY A 71 19.61 28.22 1.00
C GLY A 71 20.38 27.51 -0.13
N GLN A 72 21.67 27.83 -0.26
CA GLN A 72 22.52 27.30 -1.33
C GLN A 72 22.83 25.80 -1.18
N ASN A 73 23.18 25.19 -2.32
CA ASN A 73 23.59 23.79 -2.55
C ASN A 73 22.45 22.76 -2.62
N HIS A 74 21.96 22.48 -3.84
CA HIS A 74 22.02 21.16 -4.49
C HIS A 74 21.67 21.27 -5.99
N THR A 75 21.97 20.21 -6.76
CA THR A 75 22.04 20.19 -8.23
C THR A 75 20.67 20.34 -8.92
N MET A 76 20.57 21.15 -9.98
CA MET A 76 19.32 21.36 -10.72
C MET A 76 18.86 20.10 -11.49
N ARG A 77 17.58 19.74 -11.34
CA ARG A 77 16.79 19.01 -12.35
C ARG A 77 15.72 19.94 -12.88
N HIS A 78 15.56 20.00 -14.21
CA HIS A 78 14.48 20.76 -14.84
C HIS A 78 13.18 19.97 -14.74
N SER A 79 12.08 20.63 -14.40
CA SER A 79 10.73 20.07 -14.41
C SER A 79 9.83 20.97 -15.24
N ILE A 80 9.32 20.46 -16.35
CA ILE A 80 8.31 21.13 -17.18
C ILE A 80 6.94 20.62 -16.70
N PHE A 81 6.02 21.54 -16.42
CA PHE A 81 4.64 21.21 -16.04
C PHE A 81 3.71 21.50 -17.21
N HIS A 82 3.04 20.47 -17.74
CA HIS A 82 1.93 20.64 -18.67
C HIS A 82 0.63 20.77 -17.89
N VAL A 83 -0.15 21.81 -18.19
CA VAL A 83 -1.56 21.94 -17.81
C VAL A 83 -2.36 22.05 -19.09
N VAL A 84 -3.41 21.24 -19.21
CA VAL A 84 -4.32 21.22 -20.36
C VAL A 84 -5.69 21.68 -19.85
N ASP A 85 -6.28 22.68 -20.51
CA ASP A 85 -7.66 23.09 -20.23
C ASP A 85 -8.68 22.30 -21.07
N ASN A 86 -9.96 22.52 -20.81
CA ASN A 86 -11.04 21.77 -21.47
C ASN A 86 -11.29 22.16 -22.95
N GLU A 87 -10.53 23.09 -23.54
CA GLU A 87 -10.58 23.43 -24.97
C GLU A 87 -9.29 23.10 -25.74
N GLY A 88 -8.27 22.53 -25.06
CA GLY A 88 -7.18 21.82 -25.71
C GLY A 88 -6.04 22.68 -26.25
N VAL A 89 -5.83 23.88 -25.71
CA VAL A 89 -4.69 24.74 -26.05
C VAL A 89 -3.55 24.56 -25.03
N SER A 90 -2.36 24.20 -25.51
CA SER A 90 -1.15 24.06 -24.69
C SER A 90 -0.38 25.37 -24.56
N VAL A 91 0.04 25.73 -23.34
CA VAL A 91 0.97 26.85 -23.09
C VAL A 91 2.14 26.36 -22.24
N ASP A 92 3.35 26.44 -22.77
CA ASP A 92 4.58 26.10 -22.04
C ASP A 92 5.06 27.30 -21.20
N ILE A 93 5.33 27.07 -19.92
CA ILE A 93 5.91 28.08 -19.02
C ILE A 93 7.32 27.64 -18.63
N SER A 94 8.32 28.37 -19.13
CA SER A 94 9.73 28.21 -18.70
C SER A 94 10.13 29.40 -17.83
N THR A 95 10.79 29.15 -16.70
CA THR A 95 11.34 30.18 -15.82
C THR A 95 12.86 30.28 -15.99
N GLY A 96 13.32 31.38 -16.56
CA GLY A 96 14.74 31.73 -16.65
C GLY A 96 14.96 33.22 -16.35
N PRO A 97 16.12 33.64 -15.82
CA PRO A 97 16.35 35.02 -15.43
C PRO A 97 16.53 35.93 -16.65
N SER A 98 15.71 36.99 -16.72
CA SER A 98 15.84 38.06 -17.70
C SER A 98 17.03 38.97 -17.39
N ASN A 99 17.91 39.20 -18.37
CA ASN A 99 18.82 40.36 -18.36
C ASN A 99 18.74 41.10 -19.70
N SER A 100 18.86 42.42 -19.62
CA SER A 100 18.66 43.39 -20.69
C SER A 100 19.90 43.62 -21.56
N SER A 101 19.74 43.76 -22.88
CA SER A 101 20.17 44.93 -23.69
C SER A 101 20.30 44.62 -25.20
N GLU A 102 19.71 45.50 -26.03
CA GLU A 102 20.11 45.99 -27.37
C GLU A 102 20.94 45.10 -28.35
N GLY A 103 20.53 45.04 -29.64
CA GLY A 103 21.48 44.72 -30.73
C GLY A 103 20.96 44.04 -32.03
N ILE A 104 20.36 44.82 -32.93
CA ILE A 104 20.54 44.81 -34.42
C ILE A 104 20.67 43.46 -35.20
N ILE A 105 19.70 43.25 -36.10
CA ILE A 105 19.56 42.28 -37.25
C ILE A 105 20.45 42.74 -38.46
N PRO A 106 20.86 41.99 -39.54
CA PRO A 106 20.41 40.68 -40.11
C PRO A 106 21.47 39.68 -40.73
N LYS A 107 20.95 38.54 -41.27
CA LYS A 107 21.39 37.78 -42.50
C LYS A 107 22.68 36.93 -42.45
N ALA A 108 22.88 35.85 -43.24
CA ALA A 108 22.02 35.08 -44.16
C ALA A 108 22.63 33.69 -44.52
N ASP A 109 21.76 32.77 -44.97
CA ASP A 109 21.89 31.78 -46.07
C ASP A 109 23.04 30.73 -46.23
N HIS A 110 22.59 29.59 -46.79
CA HIS A 110 23.27 28.62 -47.68
C HIS A 110 24.38 27.64 -47.19
N ALA A 111 23.92 26.41 -46.95
CA ALA A 111 24.18 25.22 -47.80
C ALA A 111 25.60 24.88 -48.36
N SER A 112 26.15 23.79 -47.79
CA SER A 112 26.61 22.57 -48.51
C SER A 112 28.04 22.43 -49.11
N LYS A 113 28.52 21.17 -49.00
CA LYS A 113 29.56 20.43 -49.78
C LYS A 113 31.03 20.37 -49.30
N HIS A 114 31.50 19.11 -49.17
CA HIS A 114 32.81 18.47 -49.47
C HIS A 114 34.12 19.31 -49.37
N HIS A 115 35.24 18.79 -48.83
CA HIS A 115 36.00 17.65 -49.40
C HIS A 115 37.11 17.06 -48.48
N HIS A 116 37.97 16.20 -49.05
CA HIS A 116 39.00 15.35 -48.41
C HIS A 116 40.24 16.07 -47.81
N GLY A 117 41.00 15.32 -47.00
CA GLY A 117 42.42 15.57 -46.72
C GLY A 117 43.14 14.35 -46.11
N ASP A 118 43.89 13.61 -46.94
CA ASP A 118 44.88 12.62 -46.48
C ASP A 118 46.16 13.31 -45.97
N ASN A 119 46.93 12.62 -45.12
CA ASN A 119 48.38 12.82 -45.12
C ASN A 119 49.16 11.63 -44.54
N SER A 120 50.35 11.35 -45.09
CA SER A 120 51.21 10.24 -44.66
C SER A 120 52.70 10.55 -44.80
N SER A 121 53.51 9.99 -43.88
CA SER A 121 54.97 9.79 -43.99
C SER A 121 55.38 8.87 -42.82
N SER A 122 56.19 7.81 -42.87
CA SER A 122 57.21 7.23 -43.78
C SER A 122 58.63 7.25 -43.17
N SER A 123 59.18 6.06 -42.92
CA SER A 123 60.63 5.76 -43.04
C SER A 123 60.83 4.24 -43.11
N SER A 124 61.98 3.78 -43.64
CA SER A 124 62.17 2.42 -44.16
C SER A 124 63.61 1.89 -43.96
N ARG A 125 63.81 0.56 -44.04
CA ARG A 125 65.06 -0.13 -44.47
C ARG A 125 64.86 -1.65 -44.71
N VAL A 126 65.77 -2.26 -45.47
CA VAL A 126 65.76 -3.63 -46.09
C VAL A 126 66.95 -4.44 -45.52
N GLY A 127 67.05 -5.79 -45.47
CA GLY A 127 66.31 -7.00 -45.94
C GLY A 127 67.30 -8.20 -45.79
N PRO A 128 67.29 -9.30 -46.59
CA PRO A 128 66.27 -9.93 -47.46
C PRO A 128 66.12 -11.49 -47.24
N GLU A 129 65.32 -12.14 -48.11
CA GLU A 129 65.46 -13.54 -48.62
C GLU A 129 64.99 -14.84 -47.89
N THR A 130 64.25 -15.65 -48.67
CA THR A 130 64.01 -17.12 -48.64
C THR A 130 63.15 -17.79 -47.54
N GLY A 131 62.42 -18.86 -47.94
CA GLY A 131 61.86 -19.87 -47.02
C GLY A 131 60.44 -20.34 -47.35
N GLN A 132 60.26 -21.64 -47.64
CA GLN A 132 58.95 -22.28 -47.87
C GLN A 132 58.39 -22.92 -46.58
N GLY A 133 57.05 -23.02 -46.48
CA GLY A 133 56.37 -24.27 -46.13
C GLY A 133 56.20 -24.69 -44.65
N HIS A 134 54.95 -25.10 -44.36
CA HIS A 134 54.51 -26.08 -43.35
C HIS A 134 54.62 -25.79 -41.83
N GLN A 135 53.47 -25.39 -41.26
CA GLN A 135 52.61 -26.18 -40.34
C GLN A 135 53.17 -26.85 -39.06
N MET A 136 52.35 -26.77 -37.99
CA MET A 136 52.45 -27.40 -36.66
C MET A 136 53.50 -26.79 -35.70
N GLY A 137 53.23 -26.53 -34.41
CA GLY A 137 51.98 -26.69 -33.65
C GLY A 137 52.16 -26.35 -32.16
N HIS A 138 51.13 -26.62 -31.34
CA HIS A 138 51.03 -26.48 -29.88
C HIS A 138 50.71 -25.09 -29.30
N GLY A 139 49.59 -25.02 -28.58
CA GLY A 139 49.07 -23.83 -27.90
C GLY A 139 47.56 -23.90 -27.66
N HIS A 140 47.02 -25.06 -27.28
CA HIS A 140 45.60 -25.18 -26.89
C HIS A 140 45.42 -24.67 -25.46
N ASP A 141 45.30 -23.35 -25.30
CA ASP A 141 44.68 -22.79 -24.11
C ASP A 141 43.19 -23.15 -24.13
N HIS A 142 42.81 -24.08 -23.26
CA HIS A 142 41.42 -24.38 -22.96
C HIS A 142 40.81 -23.21 -22.20
N HIS A 143 40.39 -22.18 -22.94
CA HIS A 143 39.39 -21.24 -22.44
C HIS A 143 38.12 -22.02 -22.14
N HIS A 144 37.92 -22.33 -20.85
CA HIS A 144 36.62 -22.68 -20.31
C HIS A 144 35.67 -21.49 -20.51
N HIS A 145 35.04 -21.43 -21.69
CA HIS A 145 33.80 -20.70 -21.84
C HIS A 145 32.76 -21.36 -20.93
N CYS A 146 32.58 -20.80 -19.74
CA CYS A 146 31.35 -21.00 -18.98
C CYS A 146 30.19 -20.61 -19.92
N GLN A 147 29.41 -21.61 -20.36
CA GLN A 147 28.19 -21.37 -21.11
C GLN A 147 27.21 -20.64 -20.17
N HIS A 148 27.12 -19.33 -20.31
CA HIS A 148 26.26 -18.48 -19.48
C HIS A 148 24.85 -18.31 -20.06
N GLY A 149 24.64 -18.71 -21.31
CA GLY A 149 23.34 -18.70 -21.99
C GLY A 149 22.41 -19.86 -21.59
N SER A 150 21.19 -19.79 -22.09
CA SER A 150 20.13 -20.79 -21.96
C SER A 150 20.34 -21.98 -22.91
N HIS A 151 19.87 -23.16 -22.49
CA HIS A 151 19.88 -24.40 -23.27
C HIS A 151 18.55 -24.66 -24.01
N VAL A 152 17.62 -23.68 -24.01
CA VAL A 152 16.31 -23.82 -24.67
C VAL A 152 16.43 -23.68 -26.18
N ASP A 153 16.20 -24.77 -26.90
CA ASP A 153 16.22 -24.81 -28.38
C ASP A 153 14.93 -24.25 -28.99
N VAL A 154 14.96 -22.97 -29.36
CA VAL A 154 13.86 -22.28 -30.06
C VAL A 154 13.86 -22.50 -31.58
N SER A 155 14.84 -23.21 -32.16
CA SER A 155 15.01 -23.29 -33.62
C SER A 155 13.95 -24.16 -34.32
N LYS A 156 13.36 -25.13 -33.62
CA LYS A 156 12.49 -26.19 -34.19
C LYS A 156 10.99 -25.84 -34.18
N VAL A 157 10.64 -24.58 -34.40
CA VAL A 157 9.27 -24.04 -34.26
C VAL A 157 8.19 -24.88 -34.99
N ALA A 158 8.50 -25.41 -36.17
CA ALA A 158 7.57 -26.22 -36.98
C ALA A 158 7.13 -27.52 -36.28
N PHE A 159 7.97 -28.11 -35.43
CA PHE A 159 7.75 -29.40 -34.76
C PHE A 159 7.21 -29.26 -33.33
N ARG A 160 6.82 -28.05 -32.90
CA ARG A 160 6.27 -27.82 -31.56
C ARG A 160 4.97 -28.61 -31.32
N PRO A 161 4.69 -29.04 -30.07
CA PRO A 161 3.42 -29.69 -29.72
C PRO A 161 2.21 -28.85 -30.15
N ARG A 162 1.25 -29.50 -30.82
CA ARG A 162 -0.03 -28.88 -31.23
C ARG A 162 -1.08 -28.91 -30.14
N GLU A 163 -0.91 -29.83 -29.18
CA GLU A 163 -1.60 -29.85 -27.90
C GLU A 163 -0.61 -29.51 -26.79
N SER A 164 -1.11 -29.00 -25.66
CA SER A 164 -0.24 -28.68 -24.53
C SER A 164 0.15 -29.95 -23.79
N PRO A 165 1.46 -30.22 -23.56
CA PRO A 165 1.91 -31.43 -22.87
C PRO A 165 1.52 -31.45 -21.39
N TYR A 166 1.08 -30.31 -20.85
CA TYR A 166 0.68 -30.19 -19.45
C TYR A 166 -0.80 -30.59 -19.27
N PRO A 167 -1.12 -31.45 -18.28
CA PRO A 167 -2.50 -31.74 -17.92
C PRO A 167 -3.21 -30.47 -17.43
N ILE A 168 -4.53 -30.45 -17.55
CA ILE A 168 -5.36 -29.37 -17.03
C ILE A 168 -5.93 -29.79 -15.67
N ILE A 169 -5.75 -28.95 -14.65
CA ILE A 169 -6.25 -29.19 -13.29
C ILE A 169 -7.38 -28.21 -12.94
N THR A 170 -8.16 -28.52 -11.91
CA THR A 170 -9.19 -27.60 -11.37
C THR A 170 -8.57 -26.43 -10.61
N VAL A 171 -9.36 -25.37 -10.36
CA VAL A 171 -8.90 -24.20 -9.59
C VAL A 171 -8.56 -24.58 -8.15
N ASP A 172 -9.40 -25.41 -7.51
CA ASP A 172 -9.18 -25.81 -6.12
C ASP A 172 -7.91 -26.65 -5.97
N GLN A 173 -7.65 -27.57 -6.92
CA GLN A 173 -6.38 -28.29 -6.98
C GLN A 173 -5.18 -27.35 -7.18
N ALA A 174 -5.30 -26.35 -8.07
CA ALA A 174 -4.24 -25.37 -8.31
C ALA A 174 -3.94 -24.56 -7.04
N LEU A 175 -4.97 -24.07 -6.34
CA LEU A 175 -4.82 -23.35 -5.07
C LEU A 175 -4.25 -24.25 -3.97
N GLN A 176 -4.71 -25.50 -3.86
CA GLN A 176 -4.18 -26.45 -2.87
C GLN A 176 -2.69 -26.72 -3.09
N ILE A 177 -2.25 -26.94 -4.33
CA ILE A 177 -0.84 -27.14 -4.69
C ILE A 177 -0.02 -25.89 -4.34
N VAL A 178 -0.51 -24.70 -4.69
CA VAL A 178 0.15 -23.43 -4.35
C VAL A 178 0.32 -23.29 -2.84
N LEU A 179 -0.76 -23.42 -2.08
CA LEU A 179 -0.73 -23.30 -0.62
C LEU A 179 0.10 -24.41 0.04
N GLN A 180 0.16 -25.63 -0.51
CA GLN A 180 1.03 -26.70 -0.02
C GLN A 180 2.51 -26.33 -0.11
N HIS A 181 2.91 -25.61 -1.16
CA HIS A 181 4.30 -25.20 -1.40
C HIS A 181 4.68 -23.83 -0.84
N SER A 182 3.71 -22.99 -0.48
CA SER A 182 3.94 -21.76 0.29
C SER A 182 4.28 -22.06 1.75
N GLU A 183 5.55 -21.96 2.12
CA GLU A 183 6.05 -22.13 3.49
C GLU A 183 5.97 -20.79 4.26
N ILE A 184 5.74 -20.84 5.57
CA ILE A 184 5.72 -19.62 6.41
C ILE A 184 7.15 -19.11 6.51
N MET A 185 7.35 -17.80 6.32
CA MET A 185 8.66 -17.16 6.42
C MET A 185 9.21 -17.22 7.86
N GLU A 186 10.52 -17.00 7.96
CA GLU A 186 11.23 -16.87 9.23
C GLU A 186 10.68 -15.74 10.13
N GLU A 187 10.96 -15.83 11.44
CA GLU A 187 10.59 -14.78 12.39
C GLU A 187 11.58 -13.61 12.32
N GLU A 188 11.08 -12.36 12.38
CA GLU A 188 11.88 -11.15 12.52
C GLU A 188 11.33 -10.23 13.61
N THR A 189 12.21 -9.45 14.25
CA THR A 189 11.82 -8.41 15.20
C THR A 189 11.58 -7.11 14.46
N VAL A 190 10.39 -6.52 14.62
CA VAL A 190 9.95 -5.34 13.88
C VAL A 190 9.55 -4.23 14.86
N ARG A 191 9.92 -2.99 14.56
CA ARG A 191 9.48 -1.81 15.31
C ARG A 191 7.99 -1.57 15.13
N LEU A 192 7.34 -1.00 16.14
CA LEU A 192 5.91 -0.74 16.12
C LEU A 192 5.45 0.12 14.91
N SER A 193 6.30 1.04 14.45
CA SER A 193 6.12 1.85 13.22
C SER A 193 5.88 1.02 11.96
N ASP A 194 6.51 -0.14 11.86
CA ASP A 194 6.60 -0.96 10.65
C ASP A 194 5.77 -2.24 10.75
N CYS A 195 4.94 -2.34 11.80
CA CYS A 195 4.12 -3.51 12.12
C CYS A 195 2.78 -3.59 11.37
N LEU A 196 2.29 -2.49 10.78
CA LEU A 196 0.92 -2.41 10.27
C LEU A 196 0.66 -3.36 9.09
N GLY A 197 -0.13 -4.41 9.36
CA GLY A 197 -0.54 -5.45 8.43
C GLY A 197 0.22 -6.77 8.57
N ARG A 198 1.26 -6.83 9.42
CA ARG A 198 2.04 -8.05 9.71
C ARG A 198 1.29 -9.00 10.63
N TYR A 199 1.79 -10.24 10.75
CA TYR A 199 1.26 -11.26 11.66
C TYR A 199 2.28 -11.60 12.75
N LEU A 200 1.82 -11.66 14.00
CA LEU A 200 2.65 -11.98 15.16
C LEU A 200 3.22 -13.40 15.10
N SER A 201 4.51 -13.57 15.40
CA SER A 201 5.12 -14.91 15.51
C SER A 201 5.04 -15.49 16.93
N CYS A 202 4.68 -14.70 17.94
CA CYS A 202 4.45 -15.15 19.31
C CYS A 202 3.27 -14.42 19.97
N ASP A 203 2.76 -15.00 21.07
CA ASP A 203 1.81 -14.32 21.95
C ASP A 203 2.48 -13.09 22.62
N VAL A 204 1.70 -12.05 22.93
CA VAL A 204 2.15 -10.85 23.64
C VAL A 204 1.37 -10.69 24.93
N PHE A 205 2.10 -10.41 26.02
CA PHE A 205 1.54 -10.32 27.38
C PHE A 205 1.80 -8.94 27.98
N ALA A 206 0.87 -8.43 28.78
CA ALA A 206 1.00 -7.17 29.49
C ALA A 206 2.03 -7.30 30.64
N ALA A 207 3.13 -6.54 30.56
CA ALA A 207 4.15 -6.54 31.62
C ALA A 207 3.66 -5.83 32.90
N GLU A 208 2.81 -4.82 32.76
CA GLU A 208 2.18 -4.05 33.84
C GLU A 208 0.66 -3.94 33.62
N PRO A 209 -0.14 -3.70 34.67
CA PRO A 209 -1.59 -3.57 34.54
C PRO A 209 -2.01 -2.20 33.98
N LEU A 210 -3.18 -2.17 33.33
CA LEU A 210 -3.84 -0.93 32.90
C LEU A 210 -5.20 -0.75 33.60
N PRO A 211 -5.44 0.38 34.30
CA PRO A 211 -4.45 1.38 34.68
C PRO A 211 -3.45 0.80 35.72
N ALA A 212 -2.25 1.39 35.81
CA ALA A 212 -1.21 0.95 36.74
C ALA A 212 -1.43 1.44 38.19
N PHE A 213 -2.34 2.40 38.37
CA PHE A 213 -2.79 3.01 39.62
C PHE A 213 -4.31 3.16 39.57
N PRO A 214 -5.03 3.31 40.70
CA PRO A 214 -6.44 3.63 40.67
C PRO A 214 -6.62 5.01 40.01
N ALA A 215 -7.39 5.08 38.93
CA ALA A 215 -7.47 6.28 38.08
C ALA A 215 -8.89 6.84 38.05
N SER A 216 -9.03 8.16 38.03
CA SER A 216 -10.35 8.80 37.92
C SER A 216 -11.00 8.53 36.56
N ILE A 217 -12.31 8.27 36.55
CA ILE A 217 -13.15 8.19 35.35
C ILE A 217 -13.66 9.60 34.94
N LYS A 218 -13.68 10.56 35.88
CA LYS A 218 -14.30 11.88 35.72
C LYS A 218 -13.39 13.03 36.16
N ASP A 219 -13.71 14.23 35.67
CA ASP A 219 -13.24 15.49 36.26
C ASP A 219 -14.11 15.82 37.47
N GLY A 220 -13.52 16.17 38.61
CA GLY A 220 -14.25 16.41 39.84
C GLY A 220 -13.38 16.37 41.09
N TYR A 221 -13.81 15.63 42.11
CA TYR A 221 -13.15 15.59 43.42
C TYR A 221 -13.00 14.17 43.95
N ALA A 222 -11.76 13.80 44.30
CA ALA A 222 -11.47 12.61 45.07
C ALA A 222 -11.84 12.82 46.54
N VAL A 223 -12.64 11.91 47.08
CA VAL A 223 -13.30 12.04 48.39
C VAL A 223 -13.29 10.71 49.15
N ARG A 224 -13.59 10.79 50.45
CA ARG A 224 -14.01 9.65 51.27
C ARG A 224 -15.52 9.49 51.19
N ALA A 225 -16.00 8.35 50.71
CA ALA A 225 -17.42 8.00 50.65
C ALA A 225 -18.07 7.96 52.03
N SER A 226 -17.31 7.59 53.07
CA SER A 226 -17.74 7.59 54.48
C SER A 226 -18.23 8.95 54.96
N ASP A 227 -17.72 10.05 54.41
CA ASP A 227 -18.04 11.40 54.86
C ASP A 227 -19.41 11.86 54.30
N GLY A 228 -19.97 11.13 53.32
CA GLY A 228 -21.30 11.36 52.74
C GLY A 228 -21.41 12.64 51.89
N ALA A 229 -22.60 13.25 51.90
CA ALA A 229 -22.85 14.56 51.29
C ALA A 229 -22.51 15.71 52.26
N GLY A 230 -22.18 16.89 51.73
CA GLY A 230 -21.87 18.08 52.54
C GLY A 230 -20.64 18.85 52.09
N SER A 231 -20.24 19.85 52.86
CA SER A 231 -19.05 20.68 52.58
C SER A 231 -17.75 19.90 52.74
N ARG A 232 -16.78 20.16 51.86
CA ARG A 232 -15.40 19.68 51.92
C ARG A 232 -14.45 20.82 51.63
N PHE A 233 -13.32 20.85 52.34
CA PHE A 233 -12.21 21.74 52.01
C PHE A 233 -11.37 21.13 50.91
N VAL A 234 -11.09 21.90 49.85
CA VAL A 234 -10.21 21.45 48.77
C VAL A 234 -8.76 21.63 49.22
N ALA A 235 -8.05 20.51 49.43
CA ALA A 235 -6.68 20.50 49.96
C ALA A 235 -5.61 20.77 48.89
N GLY A 236 -5.97 20.60 47.61
CA GLY A 236 -5.08 20.72 46.46
C GLY A 236 -5.68 19.98 45.25
N ASP A 237 -4.86 19.78 44.23
CA ASP A 237 -5.21 19.10 42.98
C ASP A 237 -4.35 17.85 42.70
N SER A 238 -4.92 16.92 41.93
CA SER A 238 -4.27 15.74 41.36
C SER A 238 -4.47 15.79 39.84
N THR A 239 -3.39 16.05 39.11
CA THR A 239 -3.37 16.17 37.65
C THR A 239 -2.74 14.95 37.00
N ALA A 240 -3.08 14.70 35.74
CA ALA A 240 -2.55 13.54 35.02
C ALA A 240 -1.07 13.73 34.67
N GLY A 241 -0.22 12.87 35.24
CA GLY A 241 1.24 12.86 35.00
C GLY A 241 2.05 12.75 36.29
N ASP A 242 1.56 13.34 37.38
CA ASP A 242 2.22 13.36 38.68
C ASP A 242 1.47 12.51 39.72
N MET A 243 2.20 11.99 40.72
CA MET A 243 1.58 11.34 41.87
C MET A 243 1.17 12.40 42.91
N PRO A 244 -0.08 12.37 43.42
CA PRO A 244 -0.55 13.35 44.40
C PRO A 244 0.27 13.27 45.70
N SER A 245 0.75 14.43 46.15
CA SER A 245 1.54 14.60 47.37
C SER A 245 0.68 14.68 48.64
N PHE A 246 -0.63 14.83 48.50
CA PHE A 246 -1.60 14.97 49.58
C PHE A 246 -2.46 13.71 49.75
N GLU A 247 -2.86 13.43 50.98
CA GLU A 247 -3.79 12.35 51.35
C GLU A 247 -5.16 12.94 51.69
N VAL A 248 -6.24 12.32 51.21
CA VAL A 248 -7.61 12.74 51.53
C VAL A 248 -7.98 12.25 52.91
N VAL A 249 -8.11 13.20 53.85
CA VAL A 249 -8.56 12.98 55.22
C VAL A 249 -10.00 13.47 55.41
N GLU A 250 -10.60 13.16 56.57
CA GLU A 250 -11.99 13.49 56.89
C GLU A 250 -12.31 14.99 56.71
N GLY A 251 -13.37 15.29 55.96
CA GLY A 251 -13.81 16.66 55.69
C GLY A 251 -13.01 17.40 54.61
N TYR A 252 -11.98 16.78 54.04
CA TYR A 252 -11.20 17.31 52.92
C TYR A 252 -11.48 16.55 51.62
N CYS A 253 -11.15 17.16 50.50
CA CYS A 253 -11.13 16.54 49.17
C CYS A 253 -9.96 17.06 48.34
N ILE A 254 -9.62 16.35 47.27
CA ILE A 254 -8.61 16.78 46.30
C ILE A 254 -9.30 16.89 44.94
N ARG A 255 -9.13 18.02 44.26
CA ARG A 255 -9.62 18.19 42.89
C ARG A 255 -8.87 17.21 41.98
N ILE A 256 -9.56 16.48 41.13
CA ILE A 256 -8.99 15.41 40.31
C ILE A 256 -9.50 15.49 38.88
N ASN A 257 -8.61 15.32 37.91
CA ASN A 257 -8.97 15.24 36.51
C ASN A 257 -9.10 13.78 36.05
N THR A 258 -9.82 13.57 34.95
CA THR A 258 -9.99 12.29 34.27
C THR A 258 -8.63 11.66 33.96
N GLY A 259 -8.45 10.39 34.34
CA GLY A 259 -7.20 9.65 34.17
C GLY A 259 -6.09 9.96 35.19
N ALA A 260 -6.25 10.98 36.05
CA ALA A 260 -5.27 11.26 37.11
C ALA A 260 -5.31 10.17 38.21
N PRO A 261 -4.20 9.96 38.95
CA PRO A 261 -4.16 9.02 40.05
C PRO A 261 -5.08 9.46 41.20
N VAL A 262 -5.87 8.53 41.72
CA VAL A 262 -6.66 8.75 42.95
C VAL A 262 -5.69 8.84 44.13
N PRO A 263 -5.71 9.94 44.91
CA PRO A 263 -4.85 10.10 46.08
C PRO A 263 -5.13 9.05 47.16
N LYS A 264 -4.15 8.84 48.04
CA LYS A 264 -4.35 8.04 49.25
C LYS A 264 -5.50 8.61 50.08
N GLY A 265 -6.17 7.74 50.85
CA GLY A 265 -7.30 8.11 51.70
C GLY A 265 -8.63 8.27 50.96
N ALA A 266 -8.63 8.56 49.64
CA ALA A 266 -9.86 8.59 48.84
C ALA A 266 -10.29 7.19 48.38
N ASP A 267 -11.59 6.95 48.38
CA ASP A 267 -12.22 5.70 47.92
C ASP A 267 -13.38 5.92 46.94
N ALA A 268 -13.68 7.18 46.59
CA ALA A 268 -14.62 7.56 45.54
C ALA A 268 -14.20 8.86 44.84
N VAL A 269 -14.67 9.05 43.60
CA VAL A 269 -14.66 10.34 42.92
C VAL A 269 -16.10 10.83 42.76
N VAL A 270 -16.32 12.13 42.92
CA VAL A 270 -17.57 12.82 42.58
C VAL A 270 -17.29 13.75 41.42
N GLN A 271 -18.00 13.55 40.31
CA GLN A 271 -17.93 14.41 39.13
C GLN A 271 -18.30 15.87 39.48
N VAL A 272 -17.67 16.84 38.80
CA VAL A 272 -17.84 18.27 39.11
C VAL A 272 -19.30 18.73 39.09
N GLU A 273 -20.13 18.14 38.22
CA GLU A 273 -21.56 18.44 38.08
C GLU A 273 -22.40 18.10 39.32
N ASP A 274 -21.95 17.16 40.16
CA ASP A 274 -22.60 16.79 41.42
C ASP A 274 -22.06 17.61 42.62
N THR A 275 -21.44 18.75 42.35
CA THR A 275 -20.89 19.66 43.36
C THR A 275 -21.35 21.11 43.22
N LEU A 276 -21.22 21.88 44.31
CA LEU A 276 -21.45 23.32 44.31
C LEU A 276 -20.25 24.03 44.97
N LEU A 277 -19.64 24.98 44.27
CA LEU A 277 -18.58 25.83 44.84
C LEU A 277 -19.16 26.70 45.97
N LEU A 278 -18.59 26.59 47.17
CA LEU A 278 -18.96 27.40 48.33
C LEU A 278 -18.00 28.57 48.56
N ARG A 279 -16.70 28.35 48.34
CA ARG A 279 -15.66 29.37 48.55
C ARG A 279 -14.50 29.20 47.58
N ALA A 280 -14.13 30.31 46.93
CA ALA A 280 -12.94 30.42 46.10
C ALA A 280 -11.87 31.30 46.78
N GLY A 281 -10.61 31.08 46.42
CA GLY A 281 -9.46 31.90 46.76
C GLY A 281 -8.91 32.64 45.54
N ASP A 282 -7.89 33.48 45.78
CA ASP A 282 -7.01 34.05 44.75
C ASP A 282 -7.73 34.70 43.55
N GLY A 283 -8.85 35.38 43.81
CA GLY A 283 -9.67 36.04 42.78
C GLY A 283 -10.49 35.09 41.89
N GLY A 284 -10.69 33.84 42.31
CA GLY A 284 -11.38 32.79 41.55
C GLY A 284 -10.45 31.77 40.90
N GLN A 285 -9.14 31.83 41.16
CA GLN A 285 -8.16 30.89 40.60
C GLN A 285 -8.06 29.58 41.40
N THR A 286 -8.43 29.59 42.68
CA THR A 286 -8.39 28.42 43.55
C THR A 286 -9.76 28.10 44.12
N GLU A 287 -10.11 26.83 44.18
CA GLU A 287 -11.28 26.33 44.92
C GLU A 287 -10.81 26.04 46.35
N LEU A 288 -11.51 26.54 47.36
CA LEU A 288 -11.15 26.35 48.77
C LEU A 288 -12.16 25.48 49.52
N GLU A 289 -13.44 25.56 49.13
CA GLU A 289 -14.52 24.79 49.74
C GLU A 289 -15.62 24.51 48.73
N ILE A 290 -16.04 23.25 48.65
CA ILE A 290 -17.09 22.76 47.75
C ILE A 290 -18.10 21.93 48.53
N LYS A 291 -19.33 21.83 48.04
CA LYS A 291 -20.38 20.99 48.60
C LYS A 291 -20.63 19.79 47.68
N ILE A 292 -20.43 18.59 48.21
CA ILE A 292 -20.87 17.34 47.59
C ILE A 292 -22.40 17.26 47.73
N MET A 293 -23.12 17.23 46.61
CA MET A 293 -24.58 17.35 46.59
C MET A 293 -25.32 16.04 46.93
N LYS A 294 -24.70 14.90 46.64
CA LYS A 294 -25.22 13.55 46.89
C LYS A 294 -24.13 12.69 47.50
N ALA A 295 -24.46 11.85 48.48
CA ALA A 295 -23.49 10.96 49.11
C ALA A 295 -22.92 9.97 48.07
N PRO A 296 -21.59 9.92 47.87
CA PRO A 296 -20.97 9.00 46.92
C PRO A 296 -20.93 7.57 47.47
N THR A 297 -20.66 6.62 46.59
CA THR A 297 -20.47 5.20 46.94
C THR A 297 -19.02 4.77 46.76
N VAL A 298 -18.54 3.82 47.58
CA VAL A 298 -17.17 3.29 47.49
C VAL A 298 -16.92 2.71 46.10
N GLY A 299 -15.81 3.12 45.48
CA GLY A 299 -15.41 2.76 44.11
C GLY A 299 -16.09 3.57 43.01
N GLN A 300 -16.98 4.52 43.34
CA GLN A 300 -17.63 5.38 42.34
C GLN A 300 -16.61 6.18 41.52
N ASP A 301 -16.80 6.18 40.20
CA ASP A 301 -16.01 6.94 39.22
C ASP A 301 -14.49 6.70 39.30
N ILE A 302 -14.07 5.52 39.78
CA ILE A 302 -12.68 5.06 39.83
C ILE A 302 -12.52 3.79 38.97
N ARG A 303 -11.47 3.75 38.14
CA ARG A 303 -10.94 2.52 37.52
C ARG A 303 -9.91 1.89 38.45
N PRO A 304 -10.16 0.70 39.03
CA PRO A 304 -9.17 -0.01 39.84
C PRO A 304 -7.93 -0.41 39.04
N ILE A 305 -6.83 -0.74 39.72
CA ILE A 305 -5.60 -1.23 39.08
C ILE A 305 -5.93 -2.48 38.24
N GLY A 306 -5.55 -2.45 36.95
CA GLY A 306 -5.76 -3.57 36.04
C GLY A 306 -7.21 -3.81 35.62
N SER A 307 -8.12 -2.83 35.77
CA SER A 307 -9.53 -2.95 35.34
C SER A 307 -9.71 -3.19 33.85
N ASP A 308 -8.77 -2.70 33.03
CA ASP A 308 -8.83 -2.77 31.57
C ASP A 308 -7.94 -3.90 31.05
N ILE A 309 -6.74 -4.06 31.64
CA ILE A 309 -5.77 -5.12 31.32
C ILE A 309 -5.07 -5.54 32.63
N PRO A 310 -5.27 -6.75 33.16
CA PRO A 310 -4.49 -7.26 34.29
C PRO A 310 -3.02 -7.55 33.93
N LYS A 311 -2.13 -7.42 34.93
CA LYS A 311 -0.71 -7.79 34.77
C LYS A 311 -0.57 -9.26 34.38
N GLY A 312 0.17 -9.54 33.32
CA GLY A 312 0.36 -10.89 32.77
C GLY A 312 -0.77 -11.38 31.86
N GLU A 313 -1.80 -10.57 31.58
CA GLU A 313 -2.81 -10.94 30.57
C GLU A 313 -2.20 -11.05 29.17
N LYS A 314 -2.66 -12.05 28.39
CA LYS A 314 -2.35 -12.11 26.96
C LYS A 314 -3.20 -11.12 26.19
N VAL A 315 -2.59 -10.03 25.76
CA VAL A 315 -3.27 -8.95 25.03
C VAL A 315 -3.37 -9.20 23.53
N LEU A 316 -2.45 -9.98 22.94
CA LEU A 316 -2.48 -10.37 21.51
C LEU A 316 -1.96 -11.80 21.32
N ALA A 317 -2.47 -12.51 20.32
CA ALA A 317 -2.13 -13.92 20.05
C ALA A 317 -1.21 -14.11 18.83
N LYS A 318 -0.40 -15.18 18.86
CA LYS A 318 0.38 -15.65 17.70
C LYS A 318 -0.53 -15.87 16.49
N GLY A 319 -0.12 -15.34 15.34
CA GLY A 319 -0.87 -15.39 14.08
C GLY A 319 -2.00 -14.35 13.98
N GLN A 320 -2.19 -13.48 14.98
CA GLN A 320 -3.06 -12.32 14.85
C GLN A 320 -2.43 -11.28 13.92
N ARG A 321 -3.24 -10.66 13.07
CA ARG A 321 -2.82 -9.56 12.19
C ARG A 321 -2.81 -8.25 12.96
N LEU A 322 -1.74 -7.48 12.84
CA LEU A 322 -1.61 -6.18 13.48
C LEU A 322 -2.34 -5.10 12.66
N GLY A 323 -3.52 -4.68 13.12
CA GLY A 323 -4.23 -3.49 12.67
C GLY A 323 -3.94 -2.27 13.55
N PRO A 324 -4.66 -1.16 13.35
CA PRO A 324 -4.49 0.06 14.15
C PRO A 324 -4.75 -0.17 15.65
N SER A 325 -5.76 -0.96 15.99
CA SER A 325 -6.13 -1.28 17.37
C SER A 325 -5.06 -2.16 18.05
N GLU A 326 -4.56 -3.19 17.36
CA GLU A 326 -3.48 -4.03 17.88
C GLU A 326 -2.18 -3.25 18.09
N ILE A 327 -1.86 -2.30 17.19
CA ILE A 327 -0.73 -1.37 17.37
C ILE A 327 -0.94 -0.48 18.59
N GLY A 328 -2.16 0.02 18.80
CA GLY A 328 -2.55 0.76 20.01
C GLY A 328 -2.31 -0.08 21.26
N ILE A 329 -2.77 -1.33 21.29
CA ILE A 329 -2.57 -2.27 22.41
C ILE A 329 -1.09 -2.53 22.68
N LEU A 330 -0.27 -2.76 21.63
CA LEU A 330 1.19 -2.91 21.78
C LEU A 330 1.83 -1.67 22.43
N ALA A 331 1.47 -0.46 21.98
CA ALA A 331 1.92 0.78 22.61
C ALA A 331 1.46 0.89 24.08
N THR A 332 0.19 0.55 24.35
CA THR A 332 -0.40 0.58 25.70
C THR A 332 0.32 -0.33 26.69
N VAL A 333 0.78 -1.51 26.27
CA VAL A 333 1.60 -2.40 27.11
C VAL A 333 3.11 -2.13 27.05
N GLY A 334 3.54 -1.01 26.44
CA GLY A 334 4.94 -0.57 26.40
C GLY A 334 5.83 -1.32 25.40
N VAL A 335 5.26 -2.04 24.43
CA VAL A 335 6.01 -2.84 23.45
C VAL A 335 6.41 -1.98 22.25
N ALA A 336 7.69 -1.59 22.21
CA ALA A 336 8.28 -0.80 21.11
C ALA A 336 8.69 -1.65 19.89
N GLU A 337 9.05 -2.92 20.12
CA GLU A 337 9.44 -3.88 19.08
C GLU A 337 8.78 -5.24 19.36
N VAL A 338 8.29 -5.92 18.33
CA VAL A 338 7.58 -7.20 18.46
C VAL A 338 8.00 -8.19 17.37
N ARG A 339 7.98 -9.49 17.69
CA ARG A 339 8.31 -10.53 16.71
C ARG A 339 7.13 -10.84 15.80
N CYS A 340 7.37 -10.73 14.51
CA CYS A 340 6.43 -11.05 13.44
C CYS A 340 7.01 -12.12 12.53
N PHE A 341 6.17 -12.75 11.71
CA PHE A 341 6.66 -13.46 10.54
C PHE A 341 7.15 -12.44 9.51
N ARG A 342 8.27 -12.73 8.84
CA ARG A 342 8.80 -11.87 7.78
C ARG A 342 7.81 -11.81 6.61
N GLN A 343 7.67 -10.63 6.02
CA GLN A 343 6.90 -10.51 4.79
C GLN A 343 7.71 -11.01 3.58
N PRO A 344 7.11 -11.79 2.67
CA PRO A 344 7.76 -12.20 1.43
C PRO A 344 7.98 -10.99 0.50
N VAL A 345 9.14 -10.97 -0.17
CA VAL A 345 9.48 -10.00 -1.20
C VAL A 345 9.10 -10.58 -2.57
N VAL A 346 8.41 -9.77 -3.40
CA VAL A 346 7.85 -10.21 -4.68
C VAL A 346 8.52 -9.52 -5.86
N GLY A 347 9.24 -10.27 -6.69
CA GLY A 347 9.77 -9.76 -7.96
C GLY A 347 8.72 -9.86 -9.07
N VAL A 348 8.44 -8.76 -9.77
CA VAL A 348 7.43 -8.71 -10.84
C VAL A 348 8.08 -8.33 -12.18
N MET A 349 7.88 -9.16 -13.20
CA MET A 349 8.32 -8.91 -14.58
C MET A 349 7.19 -9.12 -15.60
N SER A 350 7.27 -8.46 -16.74
CA SER A 350 6.49 -8.82 -17.94
C SER A 350 7.40 -9.42 -19.01
N THR A 351 6.85 -10.25 -19.89
CA THR A 351 7.56 -10.86 -21.02
C THR A 351 6.77 -10.61 -22.30
N GLY A 352 7.40 -10.03 -23.32
CA GLY A 352 6.76 -9.84 -24.62
C GLY A 352 7.52 -8.87 -25.51
N ASN A 353 7.87 -9.31 -26.72
CA ASN A 353 8.51 -8.44 -27.71
C ASN A 353 7.58 -7.32 -28.25
N GLU A 354 6.28 -7.40 -27.99
CA GLU A 354 5.30 -6.35 -28.28
C GLU A 354 5.28 -5.22 -27.23
N LEU A 355 5.91 -5.41 -26.06
CA LEU A 355 5.80 -4.47 -24.95
C LEU A 355 6.74 -3.26 -25.09
N LEU A 356 6.27 -2.13 -24.57
CA LEU A 356 7.00 -0.86 -24.37
C LEU A 356 6.76 -0.36 -22.94
N GLU A 357 7.67 0.49 -22.44
CA GLU A 357 7.48 1.17 -21.16
C GLU A 357 6.43 2.31 -21.30
N PRO A 358 5.54 2.52 -20.33
CA PRO A 358 4.63 3.66 -20.33
C PRO A 358 5.38 5.00 -20.41
N GLY A 359 5.06 5.82 -21.41
CA GLY A 359 5.70 7.12 -21.66
C GLY A 359 6.69 7.10 -22.84
N GLU A 360 7.07 5.94 -23.36
CA GLU A 360 7.74 5.84 -24.65
C GLU A 360 6.76 6.14 -25.80
N PRO A 361 7.21 6.61 -26.99
CA PRO A 361 6.35 6.73 -28.16
C PRO A 361 5.88 5.34 -28.65
N LEU A 362 4.57 5.21 -28.92
CA LEU A 362 4.00 3.97 -29.48
C LEU A 362 4.57 3.68 -30.88
N GLN A 363 4.93 2.43 -31.12
CA GLN A 363 5.47 1.95 -32.40
C GLN A 363 4.55 0.89 -33.00
N ASP A 364 4.66 0.65 -34.31
CA ASP A 364 3.85 -0.34 -35.02
C ASP A 364 4.01 -1.75 -34.43
N GLY A 365 2.87 -2.40 -34.15
CA GLY A 365 2.83 -3.73 -33.53
C GLY A 365 3.21 -3.77 -32.06
N LYS A 366 3.33 -2.61 -31.38
CA LYS A 366 3.60 -2.52 -29.95
C LYS A 366 2.37 -2.15 -29.12
N ILE A 367 2.43 -2.42 -27.81
CA ILE A 367 1.52 -1.97 -26.77
C ILE A 367 2.31 -1.64 -25.49
N TYR A 368 1.77 -0.82 -24.60
CA TYR A 368 2.41 -0.55 -23.30
C TYR A 368 2.19 -1.68 -22.31
N ASP A 369 3.19 -1.96 -21.48
CA ASP A 369 3.10 -2.91 -20.36
C ASP A 369 2.18 -2.35 -19.25
N SER A 370 0.94 -2.82 -19.24
CA SER A 370 -0.04 -2.49 -18.19
C SER A 370 -0.04 -3.51 -17.05
N ASN A 371 0.46 -4.73 -17.28
CA ASN A 371 0.36 -5.82 -16.31
C ASN A 371 1.29 -5.60 -15.13
N ARG A 372 2.56 -5.26 -15.38
CA ARG A 372 3.56 -5.08 -14.32
C ARG A 372 3.16 -3.98 -13.36
N GLY A 373 2.80 -2.79 -13.88
CA GLY A 373 2.27 -1.70 -13.06
C GLY A 373 1.03 -2.09 -12.25
N THR A 374 0.09 -2.83 -12.85
CA THR A 374 -1.12 -3.30 -12.14
C THR A 374 -0.81 -4.32 -11.05
N LEU A 375 0.06 -5.30 -11.33
CA LEU A 375 0.46 -6.34 -10.37
C LEU A 375 1.26 -5.74 -9.21
N LEU A 376 2.20 -4.83 -9.49
CA LEU A 376 2.94 -4.10 -8.46
C LEU A 376 1.99 -3.32 -7.54
N ALA A 377 1.07 -2.53 -8.11
CA ALA A 377 0.09 -1.76 -7.33
C ALA A 377 -0.82 -2.66 -6.49
N GLN A 378 -1.31 -3.77 -7.06
CA GLN A 378 -2.15 -4.73 -6.35
C GLN A 378 -1.42 -5.39 -5.16
N LEU A 379 -0.16 -5.80 -5.35
CA LEU A 379 0.64 -6.39 -4.29
C LEU A 379 0.99 -5.38 -3.18
N GLN A 380 1.19 -4.11 -3.55
CA GLN A 380 1.38 -3.00 -2.62
C GLN A 380 0.11 -2.66 -1.81
N GLU A 381 -1.09 -2.76 -2.40
CA GLU A 381 -2.36 -2.64 -1.65
C GLU A 381 -2.46 -3.70 -0.53
N HIS A 382 -1.97 -4.91 -0.81
CA HIS A 382 -1.82 -6.00 0.15
C HIS A 382 -0.59 -5.86 1.08
N ARG A 383 0.18 -4.77 0.96
CA ARG A 383 1.36 -4.41 1.77
C ARG A 383 2.58 -5.34 1.61
N TYR A 384 2.72 -6.00 0.46
CA TYR A 384 3.92 -6.78 0.15
C TYR A 384 5.01 -5.92 -0.49
N ALA A 385 6.26 -6.12 -0.06
CA ALA A 385 7.41 -5.47 -0.66
C ALA A 385 7.62 -6.02 -2.08
N CYS A 386 7.73 -5.13 -3.07
CA CYS A 386 7.79 -5.52 -4.47
C CYS A 386 9.05 -4.97 -5.15
N LEU A 387 9.64 -5.78 -6.02
CA LEU A 387 10.76 -5.42 -6.89
C LEU A 387 10.27 -5.37 -8.33
N ASP A 388 10.43 -4.22 -8.98
CA ASP A 388 10.23 -4.09 -10.42
C ASP A 388 11.44 -4.68 -11.16
N LEU A 389 11.20 -5.76 -11.90
CA LEU A 389 12.22 -6.46 -12.69
C LEU A 389 12.18 -6.06 -14.18
N GLY A 390 11.26 -5.17 -14.58
CA GLY A 390 11.13 -4.67 -15.94
C GLY A 390 10.49 -5.64 -16.95
N ILE A 391 10.73 -5.34 -18.22
CA ILE A 391 10.25 -6.11 -19.38
C ILE A 391 11.37 -7.02 -19.91
N ALA A 392 11.11 -8.32 -19.95
CA ALA A 392 11.93 -9.28 -20.67
C ALA A 392 11.56 -9.32 -22.16
N LYS A 393 12.58 -9.35 -23.02
CA LYS A 393 12.41 -9.77 -24.42
C LYS A 393 12.09 -11.26 -24.48
N ASP A 394 11.44 -11.68 -25.56
CA ASP A 394 11.17 -13.10 -25.85
C ASP A 394 12.44 -13.81 -26.37
N SER A 395 13.51 -13.84 -25.58
CA SER A 395 14.66 -14.71 -25.80
C SER A 395 14.94 -15.52 -24.54
N PRO A 396 15.39 -16.79 -24.66
CA PRO A 396 15.62 -17.62 -23.48
C PRO A 396 16.67 -17.01 -22.53
N ASP A 397 17.71 -16.39 -23.09
CA ASP A 397 18.75 -15.70 -22.32
C ASP A 397 18.21 -14.52 -21.50
N ALA A 398 17.38 -13.65 -22.09
CA ALA A 398 16.84 -12.47 -21.40
C ALA A 398 15.88 -12.87 -20.26
N VAL A 399 15.06 -13.90 -20.48
CA VAL A 399 14.21 -14.48 -19.42
C VAL A 399 15.09 -15.11 -18.33
N LEU A 400 16.08 -15.91 -18.69
CA LEU A 400 16.97 -16.58 -17.74
C LEU A 400 17.80 -15.58 -16.90
N GLU A 401 18.27 -14.48 -17.49
CA GLU A 401 19.02 -13.43 -16.80
C GLU A 401 18.16 -12.78 -15.70
N LEU A 402 16.94 -12.36 -16.03
CA LEU A 402 16.03 -11.72 -15.07
C LEU A 402 15.56 -12.68 -13.97
N LEU A 403 15.33 -13.96 -14.29
CA LEU A 403 15.04 -14.99 -13.28
C LEU A 403 16.26 -15.25 -12.37
N LYS A 404 17.49 -15.32 -12.92
CA LYS A 404 18.73 -15.47 -12.13
C LYS A 404 19.00 -14.27 -11.22
N ARG A 405 18.63 -13.06 -11.65
CA ARG A 405 18.71 -11.86 -10.81
C ARG A 405 17.71 -11.91 -9.67
N SER A 406 16.44 -12.15 -9.96
CA SER A 406 15.36 -12.12 -8.95
C SER A 406 15.49 -13.20 -7.87
N LEU A 407 16.10 -14.35 -8.17
CA LEU A 407 16.41 -15.39 -7.17
C LEU A 407 17.20 -14.91 -5.95
N LYS A 408 18.00 -13.84 -6.09
CA LYS A 408 18.80 -13.26 -4.99
C LYS A 408 18.03 -12.30 -4.10
N GLU A 409 16.99 -11.66 -4.64
CA GLU A 409 16.34 -10.48 -4.04
C GLU A 409 14.86 -10.74 -3.68
N ALA A 410 14.20 -11.72 -4.31
CA ALA A 410 12.80 -12.07 -4.09
C ALA A 410 12.61 -13.48 -3.51
N ASP A 411 11.54 -13.66 -2.73
CA ASP A 411 11.05 -14.98 -2.28
C ASP A 411 10.05 -15.56 -3.29
N VAL A 412 9.28 -14.68 -3.95
CA VAL A 412 8.27 -15.01 -4.96
C VAL A 412 8.54 -14.23 -6.24
N ILE A 413 8.52 -14.91 -7.38
CA ILE A 413 8.69 -14.32 -8.71
C ILE A 413 7.35 -14.43 -9.45
N VAL A 414 6.81 -13.31 -9.89
CA VAL A 414 5.58 -13.21 -10.68
C VAL A 414 5.93 -12.71 -12.08
N THR A 415 5.56 -13.46 -13.11
CA THR A 415 5.73 -13.04 -14.50
C THR A 415 4.37 -12.84 -15.16
N SER A 416 4.27 -11.95 -16.14
CA SER A 416 3.09 -11.81 -16.99
C SER A 416 3.45 -11.97 -18.48
N GLY A 417 2.69 -12.77 -19.22
CA GLY A 417 3.03 -13.17 -20.59
C GLY A 417 3.86 -14.46 -20.62
N GLY A 418 4.25 -14.91 -21.82
CA GLY A 418 5.22 -16.00 -21.99
C GLY A 418 4.81 -17.39 -21.47
N VAL A 419 3.51 -17.64 -21.25
CA VAL A 419 2.97 -18.85 -20.59
C VAL A 419 1.92 -19.64 -21.39
N SER A 420 1.62 -19.30 -22.64
CA SER A 420 0.59 -19.98 -23.44
C SER A 420 1.12 -21.23 -24.19
N MET A 421 1.03 -21.23 -25.53
CA MET A 421 1.40 -22.30 -26.49
C MET A 421 2.07 -21.73 -27.77
N GLY A 422 2.44 -20.45 -27.79
CA GLY A 422 3.22 -19.81 -28.84
C GLY A 422 4.70 -20.18 -28.80
N GLU A 423 5.44 -19.85 -29.86
CA GLU A 423 6.90 -20.09 -29.93
C GLU A 423 7.69 -19.31 -28.86
N ARG A 424 7.14 -18.18 -28.41
CA ARG A 424 7.74 -17.23 -27.48
C ARG A 424 7.31 -17.44 -26.03
N ASP A 425 6.53 -18.48 -25.76
CA ASP A 425 6.16 -18.88 -24.40
C ASP A 425 7.30 -19.66 -23.73
N LEU A 426 8.40 -18.93 -23.48
CA LEU A 426 9.69 -19.49 -23.08
C LEU A 426 9.79 -19.78 -21.57
N LEU A 427 8.95 -19.16 -20.74
CA LEU A 427 9.07 -19.22 -19.27
C LEU A 427 9.15 -20.66 -18.76
N LYS A 428 8.25 -21.53 -19.20
CA LYS A 428 8.17 -22.94 -18.77
C LYS A 428 9.47 -23.68 -19.11
N GLN A 429 9.94 -23.49 -20.34
CA GLN A 429 11.14 -24.14 -20.86
C GLN A 429 12.39 -23.66 -20.12
N VAL A 430 12.52 -22.36 -19.83
CA VAL A 430 13.64 -21.80 -19.05
C VAL A 430 13.62 -22.29 -17.59
N LEU A 431 12.44 -22.34 -16.96
CA LEU A 431 12.26 -22.86 -15.61
C LEU A 431 12.70 -24.33 -15.50
N GLU A 432 12.20 -25.20 -16.38
CA GLU A 432 12.51 -26.64 -16.36
C GLU A 432 13.92 -26.96 -16.87
N THR A 433 14.36 -26.29 -17.94
CA THR A 433 15.62 -26.64 -18.65
C THR A 433 16.84 -25.99 -18.01
N ASP A 434 16.79 -24.70 -17.67
CA ASP A 434 17.96 -23.97 -17.20
C ASP A 434 18.02 -23.85 -15.68
N LEU A 435 16.89 -23.55 -15.05
CA LEU A 435 16.81 -23.41 -13.59
C LEU A 435 16.54 -24.73 -12.87
N LYS A 436 16.15 -25.80 -13.60
CA LYS A 436 15.73 -27.10 -13.02
C LYS A 436 14.62 -26.97 -11.97
N ALA A 437 13.79 -25.94 -12.09
CA ALA A 437 12.66 -25.72 -11.21
C ALA A 437 11.60 -26.81 -11.41
N LYS A 438 10.97 -27.25 -10.32
CA LYS A 438 9.86 -28.20 -10.36
C LYS A 438 8.60 -27.47 -10.78
N LEU A 439 8.15 -27.72 -12.01
CA LEU A 439 6.84 -27.29 -12.51
C LEU A 439 5.75 -28.18 -11.90
N HIS A 440 4.74 -27.59 -11.25
CA HIS A 440 3.63 -28.34 -10.64
C HIS A 440 2.38 -28.35 -11.53
N PHE A 441 2.09 -27.22 -12.17
CA PHE A 441 1.06 -27.12 -13.20
C PHE A 441 1.35 -25.96 -14.15
N ALA A 442 0.81 -26.03 -15.35
CA ALA A 442 0.90 -24.97 -16.37
C ALA A 442 -0.43 -24.68 -17.09
N ARG A 443 -1.53 -25.31 -16.63
CA ARG A 443 -2.88 -25.18 -17.18
C ARG A 443 -3.94 -25.38 -16.09
N VAL A 444 -4.87 -24.44 -15.98
CA VAL A 444 -6.02 -24.52 -15.06
C VAL A 444 -7.35 -24.44 -15.82
N PHE A 445 -8.34 -25.21 -15.37
CA PHE A 445 -9.69 -25.24 -15.91
C PHE A 445 -10.50 -24.04 -15.41
N MET A 446 -10.25 -22.86 -16.00
CA MET A 446 -10.87 -21.60 -15.58
C MET A 446 -10.98 -20.56 -16.72
N LYS A 447 -11.80 -19.54 -16.48
CA LYS A 447 -11.97 -18.35 -17.33
C LYS A 447 -12.04 -17.07 -16.47
N PRO A 448 -11.27 -16.01 -16.81
CA PRO A 448 -10.00 -16.06 -17.54
C PRO A 448 -8.96 -16.89 -16.76
N GLY A 449 -7.74 -17.08 -17.27
CA GLY A 449 -6.66 -17.72 -16.48
C GLY A 449 -6.15 -19.09 -16.95
N LYS A 450 -6.66 -19.66 -18.06
CA LYS A 450 -6.29 -21.01 -18.54
C LYS A 450 -4.78 -21.35 -18.52
N PRO A 451 -3.84 -20.49 -18.98
CA PRO A 451 -2.42 -20.85 -19.05
C PRO A 451 -1.61 -20.51 -17.78
N THR A 452 -2.27 -20.27 -16.65
CA THR A 452 -1.58 -20.00 -15.37
C THR A 452 -0.65 -21.13 -15.00
N THR A 453 0.56 -20.77 -14.60
CA THR A 453 1.68 -21.69 -14.35
C THR A 453 2.24 -21.48 -12.95
N PHE A 454 2.59 -22.57 -12.26
CA PHE A 454 3.23 -22.55 -10.95
C PHE A 454 4.41 -23.52 -10.87
N ALA A 455 5.55 -23.04 -10.38
CA ALA A 455 6.75 -23.83 -10.16
C ALA A 455 7.45 -23.45 -8.85
N THR A 456 8.33 -24.32 -8.38
CA THR A 456 9.18 -24.08 -7.20
C THR A 456 10.65 -24.43 -7.49
N LEU A 457 11.57 -23.66 -6.93
CA LEU A 457 13.01 -23.98 -6.92
C LEU A 457 13.55 -23.83 -5.51
N ASP A 458 14.36 -24.78 -5.05
CA ASP A 458 15.16 -24.59 -3.84
C ASP A 458 16.49 -23.91 -4.23
N TYR A 459 16.68 -22.67 -3.76
CA TYR A 459 17.83 -21.82 -4.07
C TYR A 459 18.53 -21.41 -2.77
N ASN A 460 19.80 -21.77 -2.61
CA ASN A 460 20.61 -21.55 -1.39
C ASN A 460 19.91 -22.03 -0.09
N GLY A 461 19.18 -23.14 -0.17
CA GLY A 461 18.43 -23.71 0.97
C GLY A 461 17.07 -23.06 1.24
N GLN A 462 16.66 -22.06 0.45
CA GLN A 462 15.36 -21.41 0.55
C GLN A 462 14.47 -21.78 -0.63
N LYS A 463 13.20 -22.11 -0.37
CA LYS A 463 12.21 -22.36 -1.41
C LYS A 463 11.74 -21.05 -2.05
N LYS A 464 11.85 -20.97 -3.37
CA LYS A 464 11.41 -19.85 -4.20
C LYS A 464 10.17 -20.27 -5.00
N LEU A 465 9.17 -19.40 -5.06
CA LEU A 465 7.92 -19.64 -5.81
C LEU A 465 7.91 -18.88 -7.13
N PHE A 466 7.45 -19.51 -8.21
CA PHE A 466 7.29 -18.88 -9.51
C PHE A 466 5.83 -18.96 -9.97
N PHE A 467 5.25 -17.80 -10.28
CA PHE A 467 3.90 -17.67 -10.84
C PHE A 467 3.97 -17.10 -12.25
N GLY A 468 3.75 -17.96 -13.24
CA GLY A 468 3.60 -17.53 -14.63
C GLY A 468 2.15 -17.16 -14.92
N LEU A 469 1.82 -15.87 -14.90
CA LEU A 469 0.48 -15.36 -15.11
C LEU A 469 0.21 -15.06 -16.61
N PRO A 470 -1.04 -15.19 -17.10
CA PRO A 470 -1.33 -14.94 -18.50
C PRO A 470 -1.20 -13.46 -18.87
N GLY A 471 -0.59 -13.15 -20.02
CA GLY A 471 -0.36 -11.76 -20.47
C GLY A 471 -1.61 -10.93 -20.77
N ASN A 472 -2.80 -11.54 -20.85
CA ASN A 472 -4.06 -10.81 -20.98
C ASN A 472 -4.41 -10.11 -19.65
N PRO A 473 -4.52 -8.76 -19.57
CA PRO A 473 -4.50 -8.03 -18.29
C PRO A 473 -5.50 -8.46 -17.23
N VAL A 474 -6.75 -8.73 -17.60
CA VAL A 474 -7.76 -9.22 -16.64
C VAL A 474 -7.33 -10.57 -16.06
N SER A 475 -6.74 -11.43 -16.88
CA SER A 475 -6.29 -12.75 -16.47
C SER A 475 -5.19 -12.66 -15.42
N ALA A 476 -4.24 -11.73 -15.59
CA ALA A 476 -3.17 -11.49 -14.63
C ALA A 476 -3.75 -11.11 -13.26
N ILE A 477 -4.68 -10.16 -13.20
CA ILE A 477 -5.28 -9.68 -11.93
C ILE A 477 -6.15 -10.76 -11.27
N VAL A 478 -6.96 -11.48 -12.05
CA VAL A 478 -7.80 -12.59 -11.55
C VAL A 478 -6.92 -13.70 -10.96
N THR A 479 -5.84 -14.07 -11.65
CA THR A 479 -4.94 -15.16 -11.21
C THR A 479 -4.01 -14.73 -10.07
N CYS A 480 -3.65 -13.44 -9.99
CA CYS A 480 -3.00 -12.84 -8.83
C CYS A 480 -3.88 -12.92 -7.57
N ASN A 481 -5.16 -12.55 -7.69
CA ASN A 481 -6.14 -12.66 -6.59
C ASN A 481 -6.34 -14.11 -6.10
N LEU A 482 -6.36 -15.07 -7.05
CA LEU A 482 -6.66 -16.48 -6.76
C LEU A 482 -5.48 -17.28 -6.23
N TYR A 483 -4.24 -16.98 -6.64
CA TYR A 483 -3.08 -17.82 -6.32
C TYR A 483 -1.95 -17.06 -5.64
N VAL A 484 -1.54 -15.91 -6.18
CA VAL A 484 -0.38 -15.15 -5.68
C VAL A 484 -0.68 -14.58 -4.30
N ILE A 485 -1.80 -13.86 -4.14
CA ILE A 485 -2.15 -13.24 -2.85
C ILE A 485 -2.35 -14.28 -1.74
N PRO A 486 -3.10 -15.39 -1.94
CA PRO A 486 -3.17 -16.46 -0.93
C PRO A 486 -1.83 -17.11 -0.59
N ALA A 487 -0.93 -17.26 -1.57
CA ALA A 487 0.42 -17.75 -1.31
C ALA A 487 1.20 -16.80 -0.38
N LEU A 488 1.21 -15.51 -0.69
CA LEU A 488 1.89 -14.48 0.10
C LEU A 488 1.28 -14.32 1.49
N ASP A 489 -0.05 -14.36 1.60
CA ASP A 489 -0.78 -14.36 2.87
C ASP A 489 -0.35 -15.54 3.75
N LYS A 490 -0.24 -16.76 3.19
CA LYS A 490 0.25 -17.92 3.93
C LYS A 490 1.72 -17.74 4.34
N MET A 491 2.58 -17.30 3.42
CA MET A 491 4.00 -17.06 3.68
C MET A 491 4.19 -16.06 4.83
N ALA A 492 3.43 -14.97 4.84
CA ALA A 492 3.42 -13.95 5.90
C ALA A 492 2.78 -14.42 7.23
N GLY A 493 2.39 -15.69 7.37
CA GLY A 493 1.89 -16.26 8.63
C GLY A 493 0.39 -16.16 8.87
N LYS A 494 -0.41 -15.78 7.86
CA LYS A 494 -1.88 -15.78 7.98
C LYS A 494 -2.40 -17.22 8.07
N GLN A 495 -3.03 -17.56 9.20
CA GLN A 495 -3.56 -18.90 9.44
C GLN A 495 -4.60 -19.36 8.41
N ASN A 496 -5.44 -18.44 7.93
CA ASN A 496 -6.40 -18.69 6.85
C ASN A 496 -6.08 -17.81 5.62
N PRO A 497 -5.30 -18.32 4.65
CA PRO A 497 -4.91 -17.57 3.44
C PRO A 497 -6.02 -17.44 2.39
N HIS A 498 -7.17 -18.07 2.57
CA HIS A 498 -8.25 -17.97 1.59
C HIS A 498 -8.80 -16.54 1.49
N ARG A 499 -9.27 -16.18 0.29
CA ARG A 499 -9.93 -14.91 0.03
C ARG A 499 -11.34 -14.91 0.63
N THR A 500 -11.79 -13.77 1.13
CA THR A 500 -13.16 -13.61 1.61
C THR A 500 -14.13 -13.82 0.46
N ILE A 501 -15.09 -14.71 0.66
CA ILE A 501 -16.20 -14.99 -0.27
C ILE A 501 -17.50 -14.66 0.44
N ILE A 502 -18.40 -13.95 -0.24
CA ILE A 502 -19.75 -13.63 0.25
C ILE A 502 -20.80 -14.10 -0.75
N LYS A 503 -22.07 -14.19 -0.32
CA LYS A 503 -23.20 -14.37 -1.25
C LYS A 503 -23.70 -13.01 -1.74
N ALA A 504 -23.96 -12.89 -3.03
CA ALA A 504 -24.61 -11.73 -3.64
C ALA A 504 -25.66 -12.18 -4.66
N LYS A 505 -26.66 -11.34 -4.90
CA LYS A 505 -27.63 -11.53 -5.99
C LYS A 505 -27.07 -11.01 -7.31
N VAL A 506 -27.22 -11.75 -8.41
CA VAL A 506 -26.95 -11.21 -9.75
C VAL A 506 -28.06 -10.25 -10.21
N ASP A 507 -27.69 -9.13 -10.83
CA ASP A 507 -28.63 -8.13 -11.36
C ASP A 507 -29.20 -8.45 -12.75
N ALA A 508 -28.61 -9.42 -13.45
CA ALA A 508 -29.02 -9.88 -14.76
C ALA A 508 -28.80 -11.39 -14.92
N THR A 509 -29.45 -12.00 -15.90
CA THR A 509 -29.20 -13.40 -16.28
C THR A 509 -27.84 -13.53 -16.99
N ILE A 510 -26.96 -14.40 -16.49
CA ILE A 510 -25.60 -14.61 -16.99
C ILE A 510 -25.46 -16.01 -17.60
N LYS A 511 -25.03 -16.09 -18.87
CA LYS A 511 -24.75 -17.37 -19.55
C LYS A 511 -23.43 -17.99 -19.05
N LEU A 512 -23.42 -19.29 -18.82
CA LEU A 512 -22.26 -20.02 -18.32
C LEU A 512 -21.29 -20.44 -19.45
N ASP A 513 -19.99 -20.36 -19.17
CA ASP A 513 -18.91 -20.96 -19.99
C ASP A 513 -18.76 -22.45 -19.65
N PRO A 514 -18.21 -23.30 -20.53
CA PRO A 514 -17.86 -24.68 -20.18
C PRO A 514 -16.86 -24.81 -19.01
N ARG A 515 -16.18 -23.72 -18.62
CA ARG A 515 -15.28 -23.65 -17.46
C ARG A 515 -15.89 -22.77 -16.36
N PRO A 516 -15.49 -22.94 -15.09
CA PRO A 516 -15.72 -21.94 -14.06
C PRO A 516 -15.25 -20.56 -14.52
N GLU A 517 -16.09 -19.54 -14.32
CA GLU A 517 -15.82 -18.16 -14.75
C GLU A 517 -15.76 -17.20 -13.57
N TYR A 518 -14.67 -16.44 -13.47
CA TYR A 518 -14.47 -15.36 -12.50
C TYR A 518 -14.89 -14.05 -13.15
N HIS A 519 -16.17 -13.72 -12.95
CA HIS A 519 -16.86 -12.62 -13.61
C HIS A 519 -16.71 -11.34 -12.77
N ARG A 520 -16.25 -10.24 -13.35
CA ARG A 520 -16.05 -8.97 -12.62
C ARG A 520 -17.39 -8.33 -12.31
N VAL A 521 -17.56 -7.95 -11.05
CA VAL A 521 -18.77 -7.30 -10.56
C VAL A 521 -18.47 -6.11 -9.66
N ILE A 522 -19.42 -5.19 -9.61
CA ILE A 522 -19.55 -4.15 -8.59
C ILE A 522 -20.57 -4.68 -7.58
N LEU A 523 -20.14 -4.93 -6.35
CA LEU A 523 -20.99 -5.20 -5.21
C LEU A 523 -21.52 -3.89 -4.66
N THR A 524 -22.85 -3.82 -4.50
CA THR A 524 -23.55 -2.67 -3.91
C THR A 524 -24.55 -3.14 -2.86
N TRP A 525 -24.67 -2.40 -1.76
CA TRP A 525 -25.68 -2.61 -0.73
C TRP A 525 -26.73 -1.52 -0.82
N SER A 526 -28.01 -1.92 -0.82
CA SER A 526 -29.11 -1.01 -0.53
C SER A 526 -29.36 -1.01 0.99
N PRO A 527 -29.71 0.14 1.62
CA PRO A 527 -30.11 0.18 3.03
C PRO A 527 -31.23 -0.81 3.38
N ASP A 528 -32.09 -1.14 2.42
CA ASP A 528 -33.26 -2.01 2.61
C ASP A 528 -32.97 -3.51 2.39
N SER A 529 -31.74 -3.90 2.03
CA SER A 529 -31.36 -5.29 1.73
C SER A 529 -30.14 -5.76 2.52
N PRO A 530 -30.23 -6.87 3.28
CA PRO A 530 -29.06 -7.46 3.95
C PRO A 530 -28.10 -8.15 2.98
N ILE A 531 -28.51 -8.38 1.72
CA ILE A 531 -27.72 -9.08 0.69
C ILE A 531 -27.33 -8.06 -0.40
N PRO A 532 -26.05 -7.99 -0.80
CA PRO A 532 -25.61 -7.13 -1.89
C PRO A 532 -26.12 -7.59 -3.25
N VAL A 533 -26.24 -6.63 -4.16
CA VAL A 533 -26.40 -6.87 -5.59
C VAL A 533 -25.01 -6.82 -6.25
N ALA A 534 -24.72 -7.82 -7.07
CA ALA A 534 -23.50 -7.94 -7.86
C ALA A 534 -23.79 -7.58 -9.33
N THR A 535 -23.44 -6.35 -9.70
CA THR A 535 -23.64 -5.81 -11.05
C THR A 535 -22.46 -6.10 -11.96
N SER A 536 -22.70 -6.70 -13.13
CA SER A 536 -21.64 -6.98 -14.10
C SER A 536 -20.96 -5.71 -14.62
N THR A 537 -19.63 -5.73 -14.76
CA THR A 537 -18.84 -4.64 -15.38
C THR A 537 -18.92 -4.63 -16.92
N GLY A 538 -19.98 -5.19 -17.49
CA GLY A 538 -20.21 -5.34 -18.93
C GLY A 538 -19.30 -6.39 -19.57
N ASN A 539 -18.74 -6.07 -20.76
CA ASN A 539 -17.95 -7.03 -21.55
C ASN A 539 -16.77 -7.63 -20.75
N GLN A 540 -16.82 -8.96 -20.62
CA GLN A 540 -15.92 -9.79 -19.83
C GLN A 540 -14.69 -10.34 -20.60
N ILE A 541 -14.41 -9.89 -21.83
CA ILE A 541 -13.21 -10.34 -22.56
C ILE A 541 -11.93 -10.11 -21.75
N SER A 542 -10.98 -11.06 -21.80
CA SER A 542 -9.80 -11.10 -20.92
C SER A 542 -8.77 -10.01 -21.18
N SER A 543 -8.85 -9.33 -22.33
CA SER A 543 -8.00 -8.19 -22.69
C SER A 543 -8.54 -6.84 -22.21
N ARG A 544 -9.83 -6.74 -21.82
CA ARG A 544 -10.47 -5.46 -21.49
C ARG A 544 -10.19 -5.05 -20.05
N LEU A 545 -9.00 -4.49 -19.80
CA LEU A 545 -8.58 -4.01 -18.47
C LEU A 545 -9.58 -3.01 -17.86
N LEU A 546 -10.23 -2.15 -18.66
CA LEU A 546 -11.25 -1.19 -18.20
C LEU A 546 -12.40 -1.83 -17.40
N SER A 547 -12.66 -3.13 -17.57
CA SER A 547 -13.64 -3.87 -16.74
C SER A 547 -13.24 -4.04 -15.27
N MET A 548 -11.98 -3.77 -14.92
CA MET A 548 -11.45 -3.91 -13.56
C MET A 548 -11.54 -2.63 -12.74
N CYS A 549 -11.59 -1.44 -13.37
CA CYS A 549 -11.42 -0.15 -12.67
C CYS A 549 -12.50 0.13 -11.61
N THR A 550 -13.68 -0.48 -11.73
CA THR A 550 -14.78 -0.39 -10.76
C THR A 550 -15.07 -1.71 -10.05
N ALA A 551 -14.35 -2.79 -10.37
CA ALA A 551 -14.64 -4.12 -9.86
C ALA A 551 -14.10 -4.29 -8.43
N ASN A 552 -14.99 -4.48 -7.46
CA ASN A 552 -14.63 -4.84 -6.08
C ASN A 552 -14.85 -6.34 -5.79
N GLY A 553 -15.50 -7.09 -6.70
CA GLY A 553 -15.75 -8.52 -6.57
C GLY A 553 -15.49 -9.33 -7.85
N LEU A 554 -15.16 -10.61 -7.67
CA LEU A 554 -15.16 -11.65 -8.71
C LEU A 554 -16.23 -12.67 -8.38
N LEU A 555 -17.33 -12.64 -9.14
CA LEU A 555 -18.43 -13.59 -9.03
C LEU A 555 -18.00 -14.94 -9.61
N MET A 556 -18.17 -15.98 -8.81
CA MET A 556 -17.64 -17.33 -9.04
C MET A 556 -18.71 -18.19 -9.72
N LEU A 557 -18.78 -18.10 -11.06
CA LEU A 557 -19.74 -18.86 -11.85
C LEU A 557 -19.31 -20.33 -11.97
N PRO A 558 -20.22 -21.30 -11.76
CA PRO A 558 -19.94 -22.71 -12.02
C PRO A 558 -19.74 -22.96 -13.53
N PRO A 559 -19.10 -24.07 -13.93
CA PRO A 559 -19.09 -24.48 -15.33
C PRO A 559 -20.50 -24.82 -15.80
N LYS A 560 -20.78 -24.54 -17.08
CA LYS A 560 -22.00 -24.99 -17.75
C LYS A 560 -22.12 -26.52 -17.69
N SER A 561 -23.31 -27.01 -17.33
CA SER A 561 -23.74 -28.40 -17.52
C SER A 561 -24.86 -28.48 -18.58
N GLU A 562 -25.38 -29.68 -18.83
CA GLU A 562 -26.61 -29.86 -19.64
C GLU A 562 -27.85 -29.34 -18.91
N GLU A 563 -27.86 -29.44 -17.58
CA GLU A 563 -28.96 -29.01 -16.69
C GLU A 563 -28.96 -27.50 -16.43
N VAL A 564 -27.76 -26.89 -16.30
CA VAL A 564 -27.60 -25.48 -15.96
C VAL A 564 -26.69 -24.80 -16.99
N SER A 565 -27.30 -23.93 -17.80
CA SER A 565 -26.62 -23.18 -18.86
C SER A 565 -26.55 -21.67 -18.63
N GLU A 566 -27.28 -21.17 -17.63
CA GLU A 566 -27.31 -19.77 -17.21
C GLU A 566 -27.61 -19.67 -15.71
N ILE A 567 -27.13 -18.60 -15.08
CA ILE A 567 -27.58 -18.14 -13.77
C ILE A 567 -28.64 -17.07 -14.00
N LYS A 568 -29.83 -17.22 -13.44
CA LYS A 568 -30.93 -16.26 -13.60
C LYS A 568 -30.72 -15.04 -12.68
N MET A 569 -31.26 -13.88 -13.08
CA MET A 569 -31.40 -12.70 -12.22
C MET A 569 -31.93 -13.07 -10.81
N ASP A 570 -31.52 -12.33 -9.78
CA ASP A 570 -31.81 -12.55 -8.36
C ASP A 570 -31.25 -13.84 -7.73
N THR A 571 -30.60 -14.73 -8.49
CA THR A 571 -29.94 -15.92 -7.94
C THR A 571 -28.77 -15.53 -7.03
N LEU A 572 -28.64 -16.18 -5.88
CA LEU A 572 -27.50 -16.03 -4.98
C LEU A 572 -26.29 -16.81 -5.50
N VAL A 573 -25.18 -16.10 -5.73
CA VAL A 573 -23.90 -16.67 -6.17
C VAL A 573 -22.79 -16.24 -5.22
N ASP A 574 -21.72 -17.05 -5.14
CA ASP A 574 -20.49 -16.69 -4.45
C ASP A 574 -19.74 -15.58 -5.17
N VAL A 575 -19.27 -14.59 -4.42
CA VAL A 575 -18.43 -13.48 -4.91
C VAL A 575 -17.21 -13.36 -4.03
N MET A 576 -16.03 -13.53 -4.63
CA MET A 576 -14.74 -13.30 -4.00
C MET A 576 -14.45 -11.80 -3.95
N ILE A 577 -14.14 -11.28 -2.76
CA ILE A 577 -13.81 -9.85 -2.58
C ILE A 577 -12.37 -9.58 -3.04
N ILE A 578 -12.22 -8.65 -4.00
CA ILE A 578 -10.93 -8.28 -4.59
C ILE A 578 -10.51 -6.83 -4.37
N GLY A 579 -11.42 -5.95 -3.94
CA GLY A 579 -11.11 -4.57 -3.54
C GLY A 579 -11.76 -4.21 -2.22
N ARG A 580 -11.48 -3.02 -1.71
CA ARG A 580 -12.20 -2.45 -0.57
C ARG A 580 -13.68 -2.24 -0.93
N LEU A 581 -14.57 -2.71 -0.05
CA LEU A 581 -16.01 -2.51 -0.13
C LEU A 581 -16.43 -1.16 0.47
#